data_AF-A0A2R4ZT21-F1
#
_entry.id   AF-A0A2R4ZT21-F1
#
_cell.length_a   1.000
_cell.length_b   1.000
_cell.length_c   1.000
_cell.angle_alpha   90.00
_cell.angle_beta   90.00
_cell.angle_gamma   90.00
#
_symmetry.space_group_name_H-M   'P 1'
#
loop_
_entity.id
_entity.type
_entity.pdbx_description
1 polymer ?
#
loop_
_entity_poly.entity_id
_entity_poly.type
_entity_poly.pdbx_seq_one_letter_code
_entity_poly.pdbx_strand_id
1 'polypeptide(L)'
;MIKTSSEAKYVVNRKGEKFLVEIRRTPDGKTFVVVEKLRKHVYEKEGEELVWEQNVEDAEEVEYEKLPQEVRAAFSSATKR
;
A
#
# COMPACT_ATOMS: atom_id res chain seq x y z
N MET A 1 -11.42 14.81 0.40
CA MET A 1 -10.28 13.97 0.81
C MET A 1 -10.29 13.91 2.33
N ILE A 2 -10.35 12.72 2.94
CA ILE A 2 -10.31 12.61 4.41
C ILE A 2 -8.88 12.99 4.82
N LYS A 3 -8.73 13.99 5.68
CA LYS A 3 -7.41 14.40 6.21
C LYS A 3 -6.92 13.28 7.10
N THR A 4 -5.79 12.65 6.76
CA THR A 4 -5.24 11.53 7.53
C THR A 4 -3.72 11.62 7.57
N SER A 5 -3.12 11.14 8.66
CA SER A 5 -1.67 11.03 8.82
C SER A 5 -1.25 9.58 8.59
N SER A 6 -0.07 9.40 7.98
CA SER A 6 0.57 8.08 7.88
C SER A 6 1.24 7.74 9.20
N GLU A 7 0.88 6.60 9.80
CA GLU A 7 1.55 6.08 11.00
C GLU A 7 2.64 5.06 10.63
N ALA A 8 2.40 4.24 9.60
CA ALA A 8 3.38 3.28 9.09
C ALA A 8 3.09 2.94 7.62
N LYS A 9 4.14 2.53 6.91
CA LYS A 9 4.08 2.17 5.50
C LYS A 9 4.94 0.94 5.24
N TYR A 10 4.35 -0.08 4.64
CA TYR A 10 5.02 -1.35 4.35
C TYR A 10 4.90 -1.73 2.88
N VAL A 11 5.94 -2.34 2.34
CA VAL A 11 5.88 -3.10 1.09
C VAL A 11 5.88 -4.58 1.42
N VAL A 12 4.86 -5.28 0.96
CA VAL A 12 4.62 -6.68 1.29
C VAL A 12 4.59 -7.49 0.00
N ASN A 13 5.43 -8.51 -0.09
CA ASN A 13 5.37 -9.49 -1.17
C ASN A 13 4.50 -10.67 -0.72
N ARG A 14 3.43 -10.96 -1.45
CA ARG A 14 2.56 -12.11 -1.18
C ARG A 14 2.16 -12.76 -2.49
N LYS A 15 2.43 -14.06 -2.63
CA LYS A 15 2.10 -14.86 -3.83
C LYS A 15 2.67 -14.27 -5.14
N GLY A 16 3.85 -13.65 -5.08
CA GLY A 16 4.50 -13.05 -6.24
C GLY A 16 3.96 -11.66 -6.63
N GLU A 17 3.00 -11.13 -5.86
CA GLU A 17 2.49 -9.78 -6.03
C GLU A 17 3.04 -8.87 -4.92
N LYS A 18 3.47 -7.66 -5.29
CA LYS A 18 3.86 -6.63 -4.32
C LYS A 18 2.67 -5.72 -4.00
N PHE A 19 2.51 -5.43 -2.72
CA PHE A 19 1.48 -4.55 -2.20
C PHE A 19 2.11 -3.47 -1.34
N LEU A 20 1.55 -2.27 -1.42
CA LEU A 20 1.75 -1.23 -0.45
C LEU A 20 0.65 -1.31 0.61
N VAL A 21 1.07 -1.30 1.88
CA VAL A 21 0.17 -1.31 3.03
C VAL A 21 0.44 -0.09 3.87
N GLU A 22 -0.56 0.79 4.00
CA GLU A 22 -0.44 2.01 4.78
C GLU A 22 -1.37 1.96 5.99
N ILE A 23 -0.82 2.24 7.17
CA ILE A 23 -1.61 2.46 8.38
C ILE A 23 -1.85 3.96 8.47
N ARG A 24 -3.12 4.35 8.36
CA ARG A 24 -3.53 5.76 8.36
C ARG A 24 -4.39 6.04 9.58
N ARG A 25 -4.22 7.23 10.15
CA ARG A 25 -5.05 7.70 11.27
C ARG A 25 -5.77 8.98 10.93
N THR A 26 -7.05 9.02 11.28
CA THR A 26 -7.90 10.20 11.14
C THR A 26 -7.71 11.14 12.33
N PRO A 27 -8.11 12.43 12.24
CA PRO A 27 -7.95 13.40 13.31
C PRO A 27 -8.85 13.08 14.52
N ASP A 28 -9.97 12.38 14.32
CA ASP A 28 -10.83 11.84 15.38
C ASP A 28 -10.29 10.53 15.99
N GLY A 29 -9.08 10.12 15.60
CA GLY A 29 -8.33 9.04 16.24
C GLY A 29 -8.60 7.64 15.69
N LYS A 30 -9.41 7.48 14.63
CA LYS A 30 -9.67 6.18 14.01
C LYS A 30 -8.50 5.78 13.12
N THR A 31 -8.08 4.52 13.25
CA THR A 31 -7.05 3.93 12.40
C THR A 31 -7.69 3.06 11.32
N PHE A 32 -7.16 3.11 10.11
CA PHE A 32 -7.55 2.23 9.02
C PHE A 32 -6.33 1.81 8.21
N VAL A 33 -6.45 0.65 7.57
CA VAL A 33 -5.40 0.05 6.75
C VAL A 33 -5.77 0.21 5.28
N VAL A 34 -4.90 0.83 4.50
CA VAL A 34 -5.01 0.93 3.05
C VAL A 34 -4.12 -0.14 2.43
N VAL A 35 -4.66 -0.90 1.49
CA VAL A 35 -3.93 -1.98 0.81
C VAL A 35 -4.03 -1.75 -0.68
N GLU A 36 -2.89 -1.45 -1.30
CA GLU A 36 -2.79 -1.15 -2.72
C GLU A 36 -1.87 -2.14 -3.40
N LYS A 37 -2.31 -2.75 -4.50
CA LYS A 37 -1.41 -3.57 -5.32
C LYS A 37 -0.48 -2.64 -6.10
N LEU A 38 0.83 -2.81 -5.94
CA LEU A 38 1.82 -2.05 -6.70
C LEU A 38 1.76 -2.46 -8.17
N ARG A 39 1.71 -1.46 -9.05
CA ARG A 39 1.58 -1.66 -10.49
C ARG A 39 2.50 -0.69 -11.21
N LYS A 40 3.12 -1.20 -12.27
CA LYS A 40 3.81 -0.38 -13.24
C LYS A 40 2.83 0.04 -14.31
N HIS A 41 2.63 1.34 -14.45
CA HIS A 41 1.77 1.93 -15.46
C HIS A 41 2.64 2.54 -16.55
N VAL A 42 2.39 2.15 -17.79
CA VAL A 42 3.03 2.73 -18.97
C VAL A 42 1.99 3.61 -19.66
N TYR A 43 2.35 4.85 -19.98
CA TYR A 43 1.46 5.80 -20.64
C TYR A 43 2.25 6.67 -21.61
N GLU A 44 1.58 7.16 -22.65
CA GLU A 44 2.20 8.06 -23.63
C GLU A 44 1.81 9.51 -23.34
N LYS A 45 2.77 10.42 -23.44
CA LYS A 45 2.53 11.86 -23.39
C LYS A 45 3.42 12.55 -24.42
N GLU A 46 2.81 13.34 -25.30
CA GLU A 46 3.53 14.13 -26.33
C GLU A 46 4.44 13.26 -27.23
N GLY A 47 4.07 12.00 -27.46
CA GLY A 47 4.84 11.05 -28.26
C GLY A 47 5.97 10.33 -27.50
N GLU A 48 6.13 10.59 -26.21
CA GLU A 48 7.07 9.89 -25.33
C GLU A 48 6.37 8.85 -24.46
N GLU A 49 6.93 7.65 -24.38
CA GLU A 49 6.49 6.60 -23.45
C GLU A 49 7.07 6.89 -22.06
N LEU A 50 6.17 7.05 -21.08
CA LEU A 50 6.48 7.32 -19.68
C LEU A 50 6.01 6.19 -18.80
N VAL A 51 6.71 6.02 -17.68
CA VAL A 51 6.40 5.02 -16.67
C VAL A 51 6.01 5.73 -15.38
N TRP A 52 4.89 5.32 -14.80
CA TRP A 52 4.47 5.71 -13.46
C TRP A 52 4.35 4.49 -12.55
N GLU A 53 4.90 4.62 -11.36
CA GLU A 53 4.82 3.63 -10.27
C GLU A 53 4.41 4.36 -8.99
N GLN A 54 3.72 3.66 -8.08
CA GLN A 54 3.39 4.24 -6.78
C GLN A 54 4.67 4.54 -5.99
N ASN A 55 4.74 5.69 -5.31
CA ASN A 55 5.88 6.02 -4.45
C ASN A 55 5.89 5.11 -3.20
N VAL A 56 7.02 4.42 -2.99
CA VAL A 56 7.28 3.51 -1.88
C VAL A 56 8.56 3.85 -1.10
N GLU A 57 9.12 5.04 -1.26
CA GLU A 57 10.46 5.39 -0.73
C GLU A 57 10.54 5.29 0.81
N ASP A 58 9.47 5.70 1.51
CA ASP A 58 9.39 5.63 2.98
C ASP A 58 8.79 4.32 3.51
N ALA A 59 8.64 3.30 2.65
CA ALA A 59 8.02 2.05 3.02
C ALA A 59 9.06 1.01 3.47
N GLU A 60 8.80 0.35 4.59
CA GLU A 60 9.61 -0.78 5.04
C GLU A 60 9.23 -2.06 4.28
N GLU A 61 10.19 -2.77 3.69
CA GLU A 61 9.93 -4.10 3.12
C GLU A 61 9.77 -5.13 4.24
N VAL A 62 8.58 -5.73 4.35
CA VAL A 62 8.23 -6.65 5.44
C VAL A 62 7.52 -7.88 4.89
N GLU A 63 7.93 -9.06 5.38
CA GLU A 63 7.24 -10.33 5.09
C GLU A 63 5.81 -10.31 5.65
N TYR A 64 4.86 -10.89 4.92
CA TYR A 64 3.45 -10.89 5.31
C TYR A 64 3.23 -11.37 6.76
N GLU A 65 3.97 -12.39 7.20
CA GLU A 65 3.86 -13.01 8.52
C GLU A 65 4.31 -12.10 9.67
N LYS A 66 5.20 -11.13 9.39
CA LYS A 66 5.74 -10.19 10.38
C LYS A 66 4.85 -8.97 10.61
N LEU A 67 3.84 -8.77 9.76
CA LEU A 67 2.86 -7.71 9.95
C LEU A 67 2.03 -7.94 11.23
N PRO A 68 1.62 -6.86 11.92
CA PRO A 68 0.68 -6.94 13.02
C PRO A 68 -0.58 -7.73 12.64
N GLN A 69 -1.14 -8.48 13.60
CA GLN A 69 -2.29 -9.37 13.34
C GLN A 69 -3.49 -8.65 12.72
N GLU A 70 -3.80 -7.44 13.19
CA GLU A 70 -4.89 -6.62 12.68
C GLU A 70 -4.65 -6.19 11.22
N VAL A 71 -3.41 -5.84 10.88
CA VAL A 71 -2.99 -5.49 9.52
C VAL A 71 -3.08 -6.71 8.61
N ARG A 72 -2.64 -7.88 9.07
CA ARG A 72 -2.76 -9.15 8.31
C ARG A 72 -4.22 -9.53 8.03
N ALA A 73 -5.12 -9.27 8.97
CA ALA A 73 -6.56 -9.51 8.81
C ALA A 73 -7.17 -8.55 7.78
N ALA A 74 -6.89 -7.25 7.89
CA ALA A 74 -7.33 -6.24 6.93
C ALA A 74 -6.79 -6.53 5.52
N PHE A 75 -5.50 -6.84 5.41
CA PHE A 75 -4.85 -7.26 4.17
C PHE A 75 -5.55 -8.46 3.54
N SER A 76 -5.75 -9.53 4.31
CA SER A 76 -6.38 -10.74 3.80
C SER A 76 -7.83 -10.50 3.37
N SER A 77 -8.57 -9.64 4.07
CA SER A 77 -9.92 -9.24 3.68
C SER A 77 -9.91 -8.48 2.35
N ALA A 78 -9.02 -7.49 2.20
CA ALA A 78 -8.92 -6.65 1.00
C ALA A 78 -8.41 -7.40 -0.25
N THR A 79 -7.65 -8.49 -0.04
CA THR A 79 -7.04 -9.29 -1.13
C THR A 79 -7.76 -10.61 -1.40
N LYS A 80 -8.87 -10.88 -0.70
CA LYS A 80 -9.72 -12.04 -0.96
C LYS A 80 -10.53 -11.78 -2.24
N ARG A 81 -9.98 -12.20 -3.38
CA ARG A 81 -10.71 -12.35 -4.65
C ARG A 81 -10.92 -13.82 -4.94
#